data_AF-A0A1F6BJK4-F1
#
_entry.id   AF-A0A1F6BJK4-F1
#
_cell.length_a   1.000
_cell.length_b   1.000
_cell.length_c   1.000
_cell.angle_alpha   90.00
_cell.angle_beta   90.00
_cell.angle_gamma   90.00
#
_symmetry.space_group_name_H-M   'P 1'
#
loop_
_entity.id
_entity.type
_entity.pdbx_description
1 polymer ?
#
loop_
_entity_poly.entity_id
_entity_poly.type
_entity_poly.pdbx_seq_one_letter_code
_entity_poly.pdbx_strand_id
1 'polypeptide(L)' 'MVLTKRQVEEMAKFSLDISKLSLASLVLGLFSSELNLSKLIVAVWGLVIAALFFSLGMRLFKEVV' A
#
# COMPACT_ATOMS: atom_id res chain seq x y z
N MET A 1 -7.81 20.71 -13.98
CA MET A 1 -8.88 19.69 -13.99
C MET A 1 -9.18 19.37 -12.52
N VAL A 2 -10.28 19.89 -11.98
CA VAL A 2 -10.62 19.70 -10.55
C VAL A 2 -11.17 18.28 -10.39
N LEU A 3 -10.44 17.42 -9.70
CA LEU A 3 -10.91 16.08 -9.34
C LEU A 3 -12.17 16.24 -8.49
N THR A 4 -13.24 15.56 -8.89
CA THR A 4 -14.49 15.57 -8.11
C THR A 4 -14.27 14.82 -6.80
N LYS A 5 -14.92 15.23 -5.69
CA LYS A 5 -14.78 14.57 -4.37
C LYS A 5 -14.89 13.04 -4.45
N ARG A 6 -15.78 12.55 -5.32
CA ARG A 6 -15.98 11.13 -5.59
C ARG A 6 -14.75 10.43 -6.20
N GLN A 7 -14.06 11.09 -7.14
CA GLN A 7 -12.80 10.58 -7.70
C GLN A 7 -11.69 10.52 -6.66
N VAL A 8 -11.65 11.48 -5.72
CA VAL A 8 -10.66 11.48 -4.64
C VAL A 8 -10.94 10.34 -3.64
N GLU A 9 -12.21 10.08 -3.29
CA GLU A 9 -12.58 8.91 -2.48
C GLU A 9 -12.26 7.57 -3.17
N GLU A 10 -12.53 7.45 -4.47
CA GLU A 10 -12.22 6.25 -5.24
C GLU A 10 -10.70 6.01 -5.34
N MET A 11 -9.90 7.06 -5.56
CA MET A 11 -8.43 6.97 -5.51
C MET A 11 -7.93 6.61 -4.11
N ALA A 12 -8.53 7.17 -3.07
CA ALA A 12 -8.14 6.87 -1.70
C ALA A 12 -8.44 5.41 -1.33
N LYS A 13 -9.61 4.89 -1.70
CA LYS A 13 -9.97 3.47 -1.56
C LYS A 13 -9.02 2.56 -2.34
N PHE A 14 -8.76 2.89 -3.61
CA PHE A 14 -7.84 2.15 -4.46
C PHE A 14 -6.44 2.07 -3.87
N SER A 15 -5.90 3.20 -3.39
CA SER A 15 -4.59 3.26 -2.73
C SER A 15 -4.55 2.36 -1.48
N LEU A 16 -5.63 2.34 -0.70
CA LEU A 16 -5.76 1.53 0.51
C LEU A 16 -5.83 0.03 0.19
N ASP A 17 -6.55 -0.36 -0.87
CA ASP A 17 -6.65 -1.74 -1.31
C ASP A 17 -5.33 -2.27 -1.90
N ILE A 18 -4.60 -1.45 -2.67
CA ILE A 18 -3.24 -1.78 -3.11
C ILE A 18 -2.31 -1.99 -1.91
N SER A 19 -2.41 -1.14 -0.89
CA SER A 19 -1.58 -1.25 0.31
C SER A 19 -1.82 -2.59 1.01
N LYS A 20 -3.08 -3.01 1.17
CA LYS A 20 -3.45 -4.30 1.74
C LYS A 20 -2.96 -5.48 0.90
N LEU A 21 -3.13 -5.42 -0.41
CA LEU A 21 -2.66 -6.44 -1.35
C LEU A 21 -1.15 -6.59 -1.32
N SER A 22 -0.42 -5.49 -1.33
CA SER A 22 1.04 -5.47 -1.21
C SER A 22 1.48 -6.14 0.09
N LEU A 23 0.86 -5.79 1.21
CA LEU A 23 1.18 -6.34 2.53
C LEU A 23 0.84 -7.84 2.62
N ALA A 24 -0.30 -8.27 2.08
CA ALA A 24 -0.69 -9.68 2.04
C ALA A 24 0.27 -10.52 1.18
N SER A 25 0.67 -10.01 0.01
CA SER A 25 1.63 -10.67 -0.88
C SER A 25 2.99 -10.86 -0.22
N LEU A 26 3.40 -9.86 0.56
CA LEU A 26 4.65 -9.84 1.31
C LEU A 26 4.65 -10.84 2.47
N VAL A 27 3.54 -10.91 3.21
CA VAL A 27 3.33 -11.90 4.27
C VAL A 27 3.36 -13.32 3.69
N LEU A 28 2.63 -13.57 2.59
CA LEU A 28 2.62 -14.88 1.91
C LEU A 28 4.01 -15.27 1.39
N GLY A 29 4.77 -14.31 0.85
CA GLY A 29 6.14 -14.52 0.39
C GLY A 29 7.13 -14.84 1.51
N LEU A 30 6.93 -14.29 2.71
CA LEU A 30 7.74 -14.57 3.89
C LEU A 30 7.45 -15.97 4.47
N PHE A 31 6.19 -16.41 4.50
CA PHE A 31 5.82 -17.73 5.02
C PHE A 31 6.18 -18.89 4.09
N SER A 32 6.31 -18.63 2.78
CA SER A 32 6.57 -19.68 1.78
C SER A 32 8.05 -20.02 1.60
N SER A 33 8.96 -19.55 2.46
CA SER A 33 10.39 -19.66 2.17
C SER A 33 11.31 -19.57 3.37
N GLU A 34 12.43 -20.30 3.31
CA GLU A 34 13.56 -20.09 4.20
C GLU A 34 14.03 -18.62 4.10
N LEU A 35 14.06 -17.96 5.26
CA LEU A 35 14.42 -16.56 5.44
C LEU A 35 15.89 -16.36 5.07
N ASN A 36 16.11 -15.60 3.98
CA ASN A 36 17.44 -15.23 3.48
C ASN A 36 17.55 -13.70 3.40
N LEU A 37 18.77 -13.18 3.44
CA LEU A 37 19.06 -11.74 3.47
C LEU A 37 18.41 -10.98 2.29
N SER A 38 18.41 -11.59 1.09
CA SER A 38 17.77 -11.02 -0.11
C SER A 38 16.25 -10.90 0.00
N LYS A 39 15.58 -11.89 0.62
CA LYS A 39 14.13 -11.86 0.85
C LYS A 39 13.75 -10.87 1.94
N LEU A 40 14.60 -10.70 2.95
CA LEU A 40 14.42 -9.67 3.96
C LEU A 40 14.46 -8.26 3.32
N ILE A 41 15.41 -8.02 2.41
CA ILE A 41 15.49 -6.75 1.66
C ILE A 41 14.22 -6.53 0.85
N VAL A 42 13.76 -7.53 0.08
CA VAL A 42 12.51 -7.45 -0.69
C VAL A 42 11.31 -7.19 0.23
N ALA A 43 11.26 -7.82 1.40
CA ALA A 43 10.21 -7.61 2.38
C ALA A 43 10.22 -6.18 2.97
N VAL A 44 11.40 -5.63 3.26
CA VAL A 44 11.53 -4.24 3.73
C VAL A 44 11.06 -3.27 2.65
N TRP A 45 11.48 -3.45 1.39
CA TRP A 45 11.04 -2.61 0.28
C TRP A 45 9.52 -2.71 0.02
N GLY A 46 8.96 -3.91 0.08
CA GLY A 46 7.51 -4.08 -0.04
C GLY A 46 6.74 -3.40 1.09
N LEU A 47 7.25 -3.42 2.33
CA LEU A 47 6.65 -2.73 3.48
C LEU A 47 6.69 -1.22 3.29
N VAL A 48 7.81 -0.68 2.79
CA VAL A 48 7.94 0.74 2.46
C VAL A 48 6.93 1.14 1.39
N ILE A 49 6.76 0.34 0.33
CA ILE A 49 5.77 0.60 -0.72
C ILE A 49 4.35 0.59 -0.15
N ALA A 50 3.99 -0.41 0.65
CA ALA A 50 2.67 -0.49 1.29
C ALA A 50 2.41 0.73 2.19
N ALA A 51 3.41 1.18 2.96
CA ALA A 51 3.29 2.36 3.81
C ALA A 51 3.10 3.66 3.02
N LEU A 52 3.78 3.81 1.88
CA LEU A 52 3.63 4.97 1.00
C LEU A 52 2.22 5.06 0.41
N PHE A 53 1.71 3.96 -0.14
CA PHE A 53 0.34 3.92 -0.66
C PHE A 53 -0.71 4.14 0.45
N PHE A 54 -0.46 3.64 1.66
CA PHE A 54 -1.36 3.85 2.79
C PHE A 54 -1.38 5.33 3.21
N SER A 55 -0.20 5.95 3.30
CA SER A 55 -0.06 7.38 3.59
C SER A 55 -0.71 8.25 2.51
N LEU A 56 -0.57 7.89 1.24
CA LEU A 56 -1.19 8.60 0.13
C LEU A 56 -2.72 8.51 0.19
N GLY A 57 -3.26 7.31 0.46
CA GLY A 57 -4.70 7.09 0.66
C GLY A 57 -5.24 7.89 1.85
N MET A 58 -4.54 7.91 2.98
CA MET A 58 -4.92 8.72 4.15
C MET A 58 -4.90 10.22 3.88
N ARG A 59 -3.90 10.71 3.13
CA ARG A 59 -3.80 12.12 2.76
C ARG A 59 -4.94 12.54 1.84
N LEU A 60 -5.25 11.73 0.84
CA LEU A 60 -6.38 11.96 -0.06
C LEU A 60 -7.71 11.95 0.71
N PHE A 61 -7.89 11.05 1.69
CA PHE A 61 -9.07 11.07 2.56
C PHE A 61 -9.21 12.37 3.38
N LYS A 62 -8.11 12.87 3.95
CA LYS A 62 -8.09 14.14 4.69
C LYS A 62 -8.40 15.36 3.83
N GLU A 63 -8.13 15.30 2.53
CA GLU A 63 -8.47 16.39 1.59
C GLU A 63 -9.96 16.38 1.18
N VAL A 64 -10.69 15.29 1.43
CA VAL A 64 -12.12 15.16 1.09
C VAL A 64 -13.06 15.51 2.25
N VAL A 65 -12.68 15.10 3.46
CA VAL A 65 -13.40 15.32 4.74
C VAL A 65 -13.24 16.75 5.21
#